data_AF-A0A6L7NB06-F1
#
_entry.id   AF-A0A6L7NB06-F1
#
_cell.length_a   1.000
_cell.length_b   1.000
_cell.length_c   1.000
_cell.angle_alpha   90.00
_cell.angle_beta   90.00
_cell.angle_gamma   90.00
#
_symmetry.space_group_name_H-M   'P 1'
#
loop_
_entity.id
_entity.type
_entity.pdbx_description
1 polymer ?
#
loop_
_entity_poly.entity_id
_entity_poly.type
_entity_poly.pdbx_seq_one_letter_code
_entity_poly.pdbx_strand_id
1 'polypeptide(L)'
;MRWEYEPRSFPIQWDDDGRPTKSFTPDFYLPDEDVFVEITTMKQSLVTKKKRKVRLFRARYPDVDIRLLYRRDYLHLVYKYGLDSAPPSGSALVPTRHTGPPLVTRLTDRARSMSG
;
A
#
# COMPACT_ATOMS: atom_id res chain seq x y z
N MET A 1 11.35 -16.60 0.79
CA MET A 1 10.81 -15.29 1.22
C MET A 1 9.93 -15.52 2.42
N ARG A 2 10.20 -14.80 3.51
CA ARG A 2 9.38 -14.85 4.74
C ARG A 2 8.35 -13.73 4.69
N TRP A 3 7.13 -14.02 5.12
CA TRP A 3 6.07 -13.04 5.29
C TRP A 3 5.17 -13.47 6.45
N GLU A 4 4.58 -12.48 7.12
CA GLU A 4 3.65 -12.67 8.22
C GLU A 4 2.32 -11.99 7.89
N TYR A 5 1.20 -12.67 8.13
CA TYR A 5 -0.15 -12.13 7.93
C TYR A 5 -0.69 -11.51 9.21
N GLU A 6 -1.28 -10.32 9.09
CA GLU A 6 -1.79 -9.51 10.22
C GLU A 6 -0.85 -9.55 11.45
N PRO A 7 0.45 -9.27 11.25
CA PRO A 7 1.52 -9.54 12.22
C PRO A 7 1.34 -8.77 13.53
N ARG A 8 0.76 -7.58 13.45
CA ARG A 8 0.66 -6.65 14.57
C ARG A 8 -0.42 -5.59 14.33
N SER A 9 -1.12 -5.25 15.41
CA SER A 9 -2.03 -4.09 15.45
C SER A 9 -1.35 -2.88 16.09
N PHE A 10 -1.55 -1.70 15.50
CA PHE A 10 -1.00 -0.44 15.96
C PHE A 10 -2.13 0.50 16.39
N PRO A 11 -2.24 0.87 17.67
CA PRO A 11 -3.16 1.90 18.12
C PRO A 11 -2.88 3.23 17.41
N ILE A 12 -3.91 3.86 16.85
CA ILE A 12 -3.79 5.13 16.11
C ILE A 12 -4.69 6.24 16.69
N GLN A 13 -5.59 5.91 17.61
CA GLN A 13 -6.41 6.83 18.39
C GLN A 13 -6.66 6.25 19.78
N TRP A 14 -6.82 7.13 20.76
CA TRP A 14 -7.09 6.81 22.17
C TRP A 14 -8.25 7.66 22.69
N ASP A 15 -8.90 7.22 23.76
CA ASP A 15 -9.82 8.04 24.56
C ASP A 15 -9.06 8.83 25.64
N ASP A 16 -9.80 9.59 26.45
CA ASP A 16 -9.25 10.41 27.53
C ASP A 16 -8.60 9.56 28.64
N ASP A 17 -9.01 8.30 28.78
CA ASP A 17 -8.44 7.32 29.72
C ASP A 17 -7.17 6.65 29.15
N GLY A 18 -6.74 7.01 27.94
CA GLY A 18 -5.58 6.43 27.28
C GLY A 18 -5.82 5.02 26.74
N ARG A 19 -7.08 4.56 26.60
CA ARG A 19 -7.42 3.28 25.98
C ARG A 19 -7.49 3.41 24.47
N PRO A 20 -6.91 2.48 23.68
CA PRO A 20 -7.01 2.50 22.23
C PRO A 20 -8.47 2.45 21.75
N THR A 21 -8.92 3.49 21.06
CA THR A 21 -10.26 3.53 20.44
C THR A 21 -10.24 3.13 18.97
N LYS A 22 -9.09 3.26 18.30
CA LYS A 22 -8.88 2.76 16.93
C LYS A 22 -7.48 2.23 16.75
N SER A 23 -7.39 1.14 15.99
CA SER A 23 -6.12 0.52 15.58
C SER A 23 -6.02 0.38 14.07
N PHE A 24 -4.79 0.35 13.59
CA PHE A 24 -4.42 0.01 12.22
C PHE A 24 -3.63 -1.29 12.24
N THR A 25 -4.05 -2.26 11.44
CA THR A 25 -3.44 -3.60 11.38
C THR A 25 -3.07 -3.81 9.92
N PRO A 26 -1.77 -3.79 9.58
CA PRO A 26 -1.32 -4.05 8.22
C PRO A 26 -1.65 -5.48 7.81
N ASP A 27 -2.01 -5.69 6.55
CA ASP A 27 -2.29 -7.03 6.03
C ASP A 27 -1.06 -7.96 6.10
N PHE A 28 0.14 -7.43 5.85
CA PHE A 28 1.39 -8.20 5.86
C PHE A 28 2.57 -7.47 6.50
N TYR A 29 3.55 -8.24 6.95
CA TYR A 29 4.91 -7.78 7.22
C TYR A 29 5.92 -8.65 6.48
N LEU A 30 6.94 -7.98 5.93
CA LEU A 30 8.06 -8.61 5.24
C LEU A 30 9.31 -8.40 6.12
N PRO A 31 9.73 -9.42 6.90
CA PRO A 31 10.83 -9.28 7.85
C PRO A 31 12.18 -9.01 7.20
N ASP A 32 12.36 -9.47 5.96
CA ASP A 32 13.64 -9.35 5.24
C ASP A 32 13.91 -7.89 4.83
N GLU A 33 12.85 -7.11 4.63
CA GLU A 33 12.89 -5.69 4.24
C GLU A 33 12.39 -4.73 5.33
N ASP A 34 12.04 -5.24 6.51
CA ASP A 34 11.46 -4.51 7.64
C ASP A 34 10.32 -3.56 7.21
N VAL A 35 9.34 -4.10 6.50
CA VAL A 35 8.25 -3.30 5.95
C VAL A 35 6.88 -3.93 6.15
N PHE A 36 5.92 -3.10 6.56
CA PHE A 36 4.52 -3.46 6.58
C PHE A 36 3.86 -3.16 5.24
N VAL A 37 2.99 -4.05 4.80
CA VAL A 37 2.29 -3.92 3.52
C VAL A 37 0.79 -3.98 3.75
N GLU A 38 0.08 -3.07 3.12
CA GLU A 38 -1.37 -2.99 3.14
C GLU A 38 -1.90 -3.12 1.71
N ILE A 39 -2.66 -4.17 1.44
CA ILE A 39 -3.31 -4.42 0.17
C ILE A 39 -4.67 -3.71 0.16
N THR A 40 -4.91 -2.89 -0.87
CA THR A 40 -6.21 -2.22 -1.04
C THR A 40 -6.78 -2.52 -2.42
N THR A 41 -7.95 -3.16 -2.44
CA THR A 41 -8.70 -3.51 -3.67
C THR A 41 -9.72 -2.44 -4.08
N MET A 42 -9.98 -1.45 -3.22
CA MET A 42 -11.13 -0.55 -3.36
C MET A 42 -10.93 0.59 -4.36
N LYS A 43 -12.05 0.99 -5.01
CA LYS A 43 -12.15 2.19 -5.87
C LYS A 43 -11.61 3.43 -5.16
N GLN A 44 -10.97 4.34 -5.90
CA GLN A 44 -10.34 5.57 -5.39
C GLN A 44 -11.23 6.40 -4.43
N SER A 45 -12.56 6.32 -4.54
CA SER A 45 -13.53 7.03 -3.70
C SER A 45 -13.65 6.51 -2.26
N LEU A 46 -13.34 5.24 -1.98
CA LEU A 46 -13.38 4.67 -0.61
C LEU A 46 -12.07 4.88 0.17
N VAL A 47 -11.09 5.52 -0.48
CA VAL A 47 -9.75 5.69 0.04
C VAL A 47 -9.70 6.73 1.17
N THR A 48 -10.72 7.57 1.37
CA THR A 48 -10.70 8.65 2.38
C THR A 48 -10.54 8.14 3.82
N LYS A 49 -11.35 7.14 4.24
CA LYS A 49 -11.26 6.58 5.60
C LYS A 49 -9.93 5.83 5.81
N LYS A 50 -9.49 5.06 4.82
CA LYS A 50 -8.21 4.33 4.86
C LYS A 50 -7.01 5.30 4.86
N LYS A 51 -7.01 6.33 4.00
CA LYS A 51 -6.01 7.43 3.99
C LYS A 51 -5.96 8.13 5.32
N ARG A 52 -7.10 8.37 5.99
CA ARG A 52 -7.11 8.95 7.32
C ARG A 52 -6.39 8.05 8.33
N LYS A 53 -6.69 6.73 8.34
CA LYS A 53 -5.97 5.78 9.22
C LYS A 53 -4.48 5.76 8.94
N VAL A 54 -4.07 5.72 7.66
CA VAL A 54 -2.65 5.71 7.27
C VAL A 54 -1.95 7.03 7.62
N ARG A 55 -2.62 8.18 7.45
CA ARG A 55 -2.08 9.48 7.90
C ARG A 55 -1.87 9.52 9.40
N LEU A 56 -2.84 9.03 10.17
CA LEU A 56 -2.73 8.94 11.64
C LEU A 56 -1.62 7.97 12.05
N PHE A 57 -1.54 6.81 11.41
CA PHE A 57 -0.47 5.85 11.61
C PHE A 57 0.90 6.49 11.42
N ARG A 58 1.13 7.15 10.29
CA ARG A 58 2.42 7.78 9.98
C ARG A 58 2.79 8.93 10.90
N ALA A 59 1.80 9.71 11.34
CA ALA A 59 2.03 10.76 12.32
C ALA A 59 2.49 10.17 13.67
N ARG A 60 2.03 8.96 14.02
CA ARG A 60 2.32 8.33 15.31
C ARG A 60 3.52 7.39 15.30
N TYR A 61 3.78 6.76 14.15
CA TYR A 61 4.82 5.77 13.90
C TYR A 61 5.63 6.21 12.67
N PRO A 62 6.39 7.31 12.75
CA PRO A 62 7.17 7.81 11.62
C PRO A 62 8.30 6.86 11.20
N ASP A 63 8.78 6.04 12.14
CA ASP A 63 9.90 5.11 11.93
C ASP A 63 9.47 3.75 11.37
N VAL A 64 8.17 3.52 11.20
CA VAL A 64 7.64 2.25 10.67
C VAL A 64 7.33 2.39 9.18
N ASP A 65 8.06 1.67 8.32
CA ASP A 65 7.77 1.67 6.88
C ASP A 65 6.46 0.93 6.60
N ILE A 66 5.57 1.60 5.86
CA ILE A 66 4.32 1.04 5.41
C ILE A 66 4.05 1.36 3.93
N ARG A 67 3.86 0.30 3.14
CA ARG A 67 3.58 0.38 1.70
C ARG A 67 2.12 0.03 1.42
N LEU A 68 1.47 0.87 0.62
CA LEU A 68 0.11 0.64 0.13
C LEU A 68 0.19 0.02 -1.27
N LEU A 69 -0.33 -1.19 -1.44
CA LEU A 69 -0.41 -1.86 -2.73
C LEU A 69 -1.85 -1.82 -3.24
N TYR A 70 -2.06 -1.18 -4.40
CA TYR A 70 -3.36 -1.19 -5.05
C TYR A 70 -3.51 -2.42 -5.94
N ARG A 71 -4.67 -3.09 -5.88
CA ARG A 71 -4.97 -4.24 -6.76
C ARG A 71 -4.79 -3.92 -8.25
N ARG A 72 -5.08 -2.69 -8.67
CA ARG A 72 -4.87 -2.26 -10.07
C ARG A 72 -3.39 -2.22 -10.43
N ASP A 73 -2.55 -1.71 -9.53
CA ASP A 73 -1.10 -1.65 -9.74
C ASP A 73 -0.48 -3.05 -9.76
N TYR A 74 -1.03 -3.98 -8.96
CA TYR A 74 -0.69 -5.40 -9.03
C TYR A 74 -1.03 -6.01 -10.40
N LEU A 75 -2.24 -5.80 -10.92
CA LEU A 75 -2.62 -6.32 -12.25
C LEU A 75 -1.75 -5.74 -13.37
N HIS A 76 -1.39 -4.46 -13.27
CA HIS A 76 -0.45 -3.84 -14.21
C HIS A 76 0.96 -4.43 -14.08
N LEU A 77 1.41 -4.76 -12.87
CA LEU A 77 2.70 -5.41 -12.62
C LEU A 77 2.73 -6.81 -13.24
N VAL A 78 1.70 -7.61 -12.98
CA VAL A 78 1.55 -8.97 -13.51
C VAL A 78 1.58 -8.95 -15.05
N TYR A 79 0.82 -8.05 -15.67
CA TYR A 79 0.82 -7.87 -17.12
C TYR A 79 2.18 -7.41 -17.67
N LYS A 80 2.81 -6.42 -17.02
CA LYS A 80 4.10 -5.86 -17.45
C LYS A 80 5.24 -6.87 -17.37
N TYR A 81 5.24 -7.72 -16.35
CA TYR A 81 6.30 -8.71 -16.12
C TYR A 81 5.94 -10.10 -16.64
N GLY A 82 4.84 -10.25 -17.37
CA GLY A 82 4.45 -11.50 -18.00
C GLY A 82 4.26 -12.65 -17.01
N LEU A 83 3.87 -12.35 -15.77
CA LEU A 83 3.66 -13.36 -14.72
C LEU A 83 2.35 -14.15 -14.94
N ASP A 84 1.55 -13.76 -15.93
CA ASP A 84 0.45 -14.55 -16.46
C ASP A 84 0.99 -15.64 -17.39
N SER A 85 1.47 -16.75 -16.83
CA SER A 85 1.76 -17.97 -17.59
C SER A 85 0.47 -18.70 -17.95
N ALA A 86 -0.26 -18.19 -18.94
CA ALA A 86 -1.11 -18.98 -19.84
C ALA A 86 -1.11 -18.28 -21.20
N PRO A 87 -0.80 -18.95 -22.32
CA PRO A 87 -0.80 -18.29 -23.61
C PRO A 87 -2.24 -17.97 -24.01
N PRO A 88 -2.64 -16.71 -24.22
CA PRO A 88 -3.87 -16.45 -24.93
C PRO A 88 -3.61 -16.68 -26.41
N SER A 89 -3.91 -17.89 -26.87
CA SER A 89 -4.33 -18.13 -28.23
C SER A 89 -5.43 -17.11 -28.60
N GLY A 90 -5.09 -16.14 -29.45
CA GLY A 90 -6.07 -15.35 -30.20
C GLY A 90 -6.40 -13.96 -29.67
N SER A 91 -5.72 -12.97 -30.28
CA SER A 91 -6.22 -11.65 -30.71
C SER A 91 -6.84 -10.64 -29.71
N ALA A 92 -6.14 -9.49 -29.68
CA ALA A 92 -6.65 -8.11 -29.64
C ALA A 92 -7.49 -7.64 -28.44
N LEU A 93 -6.87 -6.78 -27.62
CA LEU A 93 -7.26 -5.37 -27.45
C LEU A 93 -6.27 -4.68 -26.51
N VAL A 94 -5.41 -3.82 -27.08
CA VAL A 94 -4.63 -2.86 -26.30
C VAL A 94 -5.31 -1.50 -26.46
N PRO A 95 -6.03 -0.98 -25.46
CA PRO A 95 -6.23 0.45 -25.37
C PRO A 95 -4.96 1.04 -24.77
N THR A 96 -4.09 1.49 -25.66
CA THR A 96 -3.00 2.39 -25.34
C THR A 96 -3.58 3.63 -24.68
N ARG A 97 -3.17 3.90 -23.44
CA ARG A 97 -2.83 5.21 -22.86
C ARG A 97 -2.85 5.08 -21.33
N HIS A 98 -1.68 4.88 -20.74
CA HIS A 98 -1.20 5.58 -19.55
C HIS A 98 0.26 5.14 -19.35
N THR A 99 1.16 5.91 -19.95
CA THR A 99 2.61 5.80 -19.80
C THR A 99 2.96 6.21 -18.36
N GLY A 100 3.22 5.23 -17.50
CA GLY A 100 3.76 5.46 -16.17
C GLY A 100 4.11 4.13 -15.49
N PRO A 101 5.27 4.01 -14.82
CA PRO A 101 5.56 2.83 -14.03
C PRO A 101 4.50 2.65 -12.93
N PRO A 102 4.24 1.41 -12.47
CA PRO A 102 3.34 1.17 -11.34
C PRO A 102 3.75 2.08 -10.18
N LEU A 103 2.79 2.80 -9.61
CA LEU A 103 3.03 3.78 -8.56
C LEU A 103 3.31 3.07 -7.24
N VAL A 104 4.48 2.44 -7.12
CA VAL A 104 5.04 1.97 -5.86
C VAL A 104 5.44 3.21 -5.08
N THR A 105 4.47 3.81 -4.40
CA THR A 105 4.75 5.00 -3.61
C THR A 105 5.43 4.52 -2.33
N ARG A 106 6.77 4.60 -2.28
CA ARG A 106 7.45 4.84 -1.02
C ARG A 106 6.95 6.19 -0.55
N LEU A 107 5.92 6.18 0.28
CA LEU A 107 5.22 7.41 0.66
C LEU A 107 6.05 8.23 1.69
N THR A 108 7.37 7.99 1.75
CA THR A 108 8.42 8.82 2.37
C THR A 108 9.04 9.83 1.39
N ASP A 109 8.86 9.68 0.06
CA ASP A 109 9.52 10.51 -0.98
C ASP A 109 8.92 11.92 -1.20
N ARG A 110 8.24 12.50 -0.21
CA ARG A 110 7.63 13.85 -0.35
C ARG A 110 8.01 14.82 0.76
N ALA A 111 9.24 14.72 1.26
CA ALA A 111 9.80 15.64 2.26
C ALA A 111 11.13 16.30 1.85
N ARG A 112 11.50 16.32 0.57
CA ARG A 112 12.68 17.07 0.11
C ARG A 112 12.44 17.76 -1.24
N SER A 113 11.62 18.82 -1.22
CA SER A 113 11.60 19.87 -2.24
C SER A 113 10.79 21.04 -1.67
N MET A 114 11.41 21.80 -0.77
CA MET A 114 11.11 23.20 -0.41
C MET A 114 12.35 23.72 0.33
N SER A 115 13.37 24.06 -0.45
CA SER A 115 14.55 24.84 -0.05
C SER A 115 15.13 25.35 -1.36
N GLY A 116 14.75 26.57 -1.70
CA GLY A 116 15.13 27.28 -2.94
C GLY A 116 14.20 28.45 -3.13
#